data_AF-K9Y198-F1
#
_entry.id   AF-K9Y198-F1
#
_cell.length_a   1.000
_cell.length_b   1.000
_cell.length_c   1.000
_cell.angle_alpha   90.00
_cell.angle_beta   90.00
_cell.angle_gamma   90.00
#
_symmetry.space_group_name_H-M   'P 1'
#
loop_
_entity.id
_entity.type
_entity.pdbx_description
1 polymer ?
#
loop_
_entity_poly.entity_id
_entity_poly.type
_entity_poly.pdbx_seq_one_letter_code
_entity_poly.pdbx_strand_id
1 'polypeptide(L)'
;MSSSTKNDARVTARIPQQIKETLEQAAILSGATLNQFIVGAALKEAQQILEADRAIALSQKDAEKVFSLLENPPTPNEKLKAAAAKHRAFFHETH
;
A
#
# COMPACT_ATOMS: atom_id res chain seq x y z
N MET A 1 3.90 23.48 14.81
CA MET A 1 4.59 23.33 13.50
C MET A 1 3.55 22.89 12.48
N SER A 2 2.82 23.84 11.89
CA SER A 2 1.74 23.56 10.95
C SER A 2 2.30 23.74 9.55
N SER A 3 2.73 22.66 8.90
CA SER A 3 3.11 22.72 7.48
C SER A 3 1.85 23.01 6.67
N SER A 4 1.67 24.23 6.20
CA SER A 4 0.65 24.53 5.19
C SER A 4 0.97 23.69 3.96
N THR A 5 0.13 22.73 3.62
CA THR A 5 0.24 21.96 2.38
C THR A 5 0.06 22.92 1.20
N LYS A 6 1.17 23.39 0.63
CA LYS A 6 1.16 24.16 -0.61
C LYS A 6 0.80 23.22 -1.75
N ASN A 7 -0.24 23.56 -2.52
CA ASN A 7 -0.62 22.86 -3.75
C ASN A 7 0.34 23.21 -4.89
N ASP A 8 1.61 22.84 -4.77
CA ASP A 8 2.67 23.20 -5.73
C ASP A 8 2.97 22.08 -6.74
N ALA A 9 2.64 20.83 -6.40
CA ALA A 9 2.81 19.69 -7.29
C ALA A 9 1.73 19.67 -8.40
N ARG A 10 2.17 19.47 -9.65
CA ARG A 10 1.29 19.37 -10.82
C ARG A 10 1.37 17.99 -11.46
N VAL A 11 0.23 17.46 -11.85
CA VAL A 11 0.10 16.24 -12.66
C VAL A 11 -0.42 16.66 -14.03
N THR A 12 0.36 16.40 -15.08
CA THR A 12 0.01 16.74 -16.47
C THR A 12 0.05 15.47 -17.32
N ALA A 13 -1.02 15.21 -18.05
CA ALA A 13 -1.09 14.10 -19.00
C ALA A 13 -1.72 14.57 -20.31
N ARG A 14 -1.21 14.05 -21.44
CA ARG A 14 -1.84 14.24 -22.75
C ARG A 14 -2.76 13.06 -23.02
N ILE A 15 -4.00 13.34 -23.36
CA ILE A 15 -5.02 12.33 -23.64
C ILE A 15 -5.71 12.61 -24.97
N PRO A 16 -6.16 11.57 -25.69
CA PRO A 16 -7.05 11.74 -26.84
C PRO A 16 -8.35 12.44 -26.45
N GLN A 17 -8.94 13.16 -27.40
CA GLN A 17 -10.20 13.89 -27.22
C GLN A 17 -11.34 12.99 -26.71
N GLN A 18 -11.46 11.78 -27.23
CA GLN A 18 -12.48 10.81 -26.80
C GLN A 18 -12.37 10.42 -25.32
N ILE A 19 -11.14 10.33 -24.79
CA ILE A 19 -10.93 10.05 -23.35
C ILE A 19 -11.36 11.27 -22.54
N LYS A 20 -11.02 12.48 -22.99
CA LYS A 20 -11.43 13.72 -22.32
C LYS A 20 -12.94 13.82 -22.19
N GLU A 21 -13.68 13.55 -23.27
CA GLU A 21 -15.15 13.58 -23.27
C GLU A 21 -15.75 12.58 -22.29
N THR A 22 -15.19 11.37 -22.22
CA THR A 22 -15.63 10.34 -21.27
C THR A 22 -15.41 10.79 -19.82
N LEU A 23 -14.23 11.35 -19.52
CA LEU A 23 -13.90 11.84 -18.19
C LEU A 23 -14.77 13.06 -17.80
N GLU A 24 -15.09 13.93 -18.76
CA GLU A 24 -15.98 15.08 -18.53
C GLU A 24 -17.41 14.64 -18.19
N GLN A 25 -17.96 13.65 -18.91
CA GLN A 25 -19.27 13.09 -18.59
C GLN A 25 -19.28 12.47 -17.18
N ALA A 26 -18.25 11.70 -16.82
CA ALA A 26 -18.14 11.12 -15.49
C ALA A 26 -17.98 12.19 -14.39
N ALA A 27 -17.24 13.27 -14.67
CA ALA A 27 -17.11 14.41 -13.77
C ALA A 27 -18.46 15.10 -13.52
N ILE A 28 -19.25 15.33 -14.57
CA ILE A 28 -20.60 15.89 -14.46
C ILE A 28 -21.50 14.99 -13.59
N LEU A 29 -21.52 13.68 -13.86
CA LEU A 29 -22.33 12.72 -13.11
C LEU A 29 -21.91 12.61 -11.63
N SER A 30 -20.63 12.84 -11.33
CA SER A 30 -20.12 12.85 -9.95
C SER A 30 -20.26 14.21 -9.25
N GLY A 31 -20.78 15.24 -9.94
CA GLY A 31 -20.92 16.59 -9.37
C GLY A 31 -19.58 17.29 -9.15
N ALA A 32 -18.54 16.93 -9.89
CA ALA A 32 -17.18 17.43 -9.74
C ALA A 32 -16.68 18.11 -11.03
N THR A 33 -15.68 18.99 -10.89
CA THR A 33 -14.92 19.45 -12.06
C THR A 33 -14.06 18.33 -12.62
N LEU A 34 -13.67 18.40 -13.91
CA LEU A 34 -12.80 17.41 -14.54
C LEU A 34 -11.51 17.16 -13.74
N ASN A 35 -10.84 18.22 -13.27
CA ASN A 35 -9.62 18.09 -12.47
C ASN A 35 -9.88 17.39 -11.13
N GLN A 36 -10.95 17.74 -10.42
CA GLN A 36 -11.31 17.07 -9.17
C GLN A 36 -11.62 15.59 -9.39
N PHE A 37 -12.33 15.26 -10.46
CA PHE A 37 -12.63 13.89 -10.84
C PHE A 37 -11.35 13.09 -11.13
N ILE A 38 -10.45 13.62 -11.96
CA ILE A 38 -9.19 12.95 -12.31
C ILE A 38 -8.34 12.71 -11.06
N VAL A 39 -8.15 13.73 -10.22
CA VAL A 39 -7.34 13.61 -9.00
C VAL A 39 -7.98 12.61 -8.04
N GLY A 40 -9.30 12.67 -7.84
CA GLY A 40 -10.02 11.76 -6.97
C GLY A 40 -9.96 10.31 -7.45
N ALA A 41 -10.16 10.08 -8.75
CA ALA A 41 -10.07 8.75 -9.35
C ALA A 41 -8.65 8.17 -9.25
N ALA A 42 -7.63 8.98 -9.57
CA ALA A 42 -6.23 8.57 -9.46
C ALA A 42 -5.83 8.26 -8.01
N LEU A 43 -6.29 9.07 -7.04
CA LEU A 43 -6.03 8.82 -5.62
C LEU A 43 -6.71 7.54 -5.14
N LYS A 44 -7.96 7.30 -5.54
CA LYS A 44 -8.69 6.07 -5.20
C LYS A 44 -7.96 4.83 -5.72
N GLU A 45 -7.54 4.84 -6.98
CA GLU A 45 -6.79 3.74 -7.57
C GLU A 45 -5.44 3.52 -6.87
N ALA A 46 -4.70 4.61 -6.61
CA ALA A 46 -3.43 4.53 -5.89
C ALA A 46 -3.60 3.93 -4.49
N GLN A 47 -4.64 4.32 -3.76
CA GLN A 47 -4.95 3.73 -2.46
C GLN A 47 -5.27 2.24 -2.56
N GLN A 48 -6.07 1.83 -3.54
CA GLN A 48 -6.38 0.41 -3.74
C GLN A 48 -5.14 -0.43 -4.01
N ILE A 49 -4.23 0.06 -4.85
CA ILE A 49 -2.95 -0.63 -5.14
C ILE A 49 -2.09 -0.73 -3.88
N LEU A 50 -1.95 0.36 -3.11
CA LEU A 50 -1.14 0.37 -1.89
C LEU A 50 -1.71 -0.54 -0.79
N GLU A 51 -3.03 -0.56 -0.64
CA GLU A 51 -3.67 -1.46 0.32
C GLU A 51 -3.56 -2.92 -0.12
N ALA A 52 -3.69 -3.22 -1.42
CA ALA A 52 -3.51 -4.56 -1.95
C ALA A 52 -2.07 -5.08 -1.79
N ASP A 53 -1.07 -4.21 -1.93
CA ASP A 53 0.35 -4.56 -1.71
C ASP A 53 0.65 -4.89 -0.23
N ARG A 54 -0.02 -4.20 0.70
CA ARG A 54 0.16 -4.40 2.15
C ARG A 54 -0.64 -5.56 2.72
N ALA A 55 -1.73 -5.94 2.06
CA ALA A 55 -2.63 -6.96 2.55
C ALA A 55 -2.15 -8.36 2.15
N ILE A 56 -1.97 -9.24 3.13
CA ILE A 56 -1.79 -10.67 2.88
C ILE A 56 -3.17 -11.31 2.82
N ALA A 57 -3.64 -11.60 1.60
CA ALA A 57 -4.86 -12.36 1.42
C ALA A 57 -4.63 -13.83 1.78
N LEU A 58 -5.24 -14.29 2.87
CA LEU A 58 -5.17 -15.68 3.32
C LEU A 58 -6.45 -16.43 2.96
N SER A 59 -6.33 -17.69 2.55
CA SER A 59 -7.49 -18.59 2.53
C SER A 59 -7.98 -18.84 3.96
N GLN A 60 -9.21 -19.31 4.15
CA GLN A 60 -9.72 -19.62 5.49
C GLN A 60 -8.81 -20.60 6.24
N LYS A 61 -8.30 -21.63 5.55
CA LYS A 61 -7.36 -22.60 6.14
C LYS A 61 -6.03 -21.97 6.53
N ASP A 62 -5.51 -21.06 5.71
CA ASP A 62 -4.25 -20.37 6.02
C ASP A 62 -4.43 -19.39 7.17
N ALA A 63 -5.57 -18.70 7.24
CA ALA A 63 -5.92 -17.82 8.35
C ALA A 63 -5.99 -18.60 9.67
N GLU A 64 -6.73 -19.72 9.71
CA GLU A 64 -6.80 -20.60 10.89
C GLU A 64 -5.41 -21.07 11.33
N LYS A 65 -4.55 -21.45 10.37
CA LYS A 65 -3.18 -21.85 10.66
C LYS A 65 -2.36 -20.70 11.24
N VAL A 66 -2.47 -19.50 10.69
CA VAL A 66 -1.79 -18.30 11.21
C VAL A 66 -2.28 -18.00 12.63
N PHE A 67 -3.59 -17.99 12.88
CA PHE A 67 -4.14 -17.78 14.22
C PHE A 67 -3.66 -18.83 15.22
N SER A 68 -3.68 -20.11 14.83
CA SER A 68 -3.16 -21.19 15.68
C SER A 68 -1.68 -21.00 16.05
N LEU A 69 -0.86 -20.51 15.11
CA LEU A 69 0.56 -20.22 15.35
C LEU A 69 0.78 -18.97 16.21
N LEU A 70 -0.13 -17.99 16.17
CA LEU A 70 -0.08 -16.81 17.04
C LEU A 70 -0.48 -17.15 18.48
N GLU A 71 -1.51 -17.99 18.64
CA GLU A 71 -1.97 -18.46 19.95
C GLU A 71 -1.01 -19.47 20.59
N ASN A 72 -0.41 -20.34 19.78
CA ASN A 72 0.48 -21.40 20.21
C ASN A 72 1.81 -21.31 19.45
N PRO A 73 2.66 -20.31 19.78
CA PRO A 73 3.92 -20.12 19.08
C PRO A 73 4.84 -21.34 19.29
N PRO A 74 5.31 -22.00 18.22
CA PRO A 74 6.21 -23.14 18.35
C PRO A 74 7.59 -22.70 18.82
N THR A 75 8.31 -23.59 19.49
CA THR A 75 9.69 -23.32 19.89
C THR A 75 10.58 -23.11 18.67
N PRO A 76 11.50 -22.11 18.68
CA PRO A 76 12.46 -21.91 17.59
C PRO A 76 13.25 -23.17 17.27
N ASN A 77 13.37 -23.51 15.98
CA ASN A 77 14.19 -24.64 15.56
C ASN A 77 15.70 -24.30 15.65
N GLU A 78 16.55 -25.33 15.60
CA GLU A 78 18.01 -25.18 15.73
C GLU A 78 18.62 -24.27 14.67
N LYS A 79 18.07 -24.27 13.44
CA LYS A 79 18.53 -23.38 12.37
C LYS A 79 18.24 -21.91 12.68
N LEU A 80 17.06 -21.61 13.21
CA LEU A 80 16.66 -20.26 13.61
C LEU A 80 17.48 -19.76 14.80
N LYS A 81 17.75 -20.63 15.79
CA LYS A 81 18.65 -20.32 16.92
C LYS A 81 20.07 -19.98 16.44
N ALA A 82 20.62 -20.79 15.54
CA ALA A 82 21.95 -20.57 14.96
C ALA A 82 22.03 -19.27 14.14
N ALA A 83 21.00 -18.96 13.33
CA ALA A 83 20.93 -17.72 12.56
C ALA A 83 20.85 -16.48 13.49
N ALA A 84 20.03 -16.54 14.53
CA ALA A 84 19.93 -15.46 15.52
C ALA A 84 21.25 -15.23 16.27
N ALA A 85 21.99 -16.30 16.61
CA ALA A 85 23.31 -16.20 17.23
C ALA A 85 24.33 -15.53 16.30
N LYS A 86 24.36 -15.90 15.02
CA LYS A 86 25.22 -15.26 14.00
C LYS A 86 24.89 -13.78 13.82
N HIS A 87 23.60 -13.44 13.75
CA HIS A 87 23.15 -12.06 13.66
C HIS A 87 23.63 -11.25 14.87
N ARG A 88 23.43 -11.76 16.10
CA ARG A 88 23.91 -11.07 17.32
C ARG A 88 25.42 -10.85 17.32
N ALA A 89 26.22 -11.83 16.89
CA ALA A 89 27.67 -11.71 16.80
C ALA A 89 28.09 -10.62 15.79
N PHE A 90 27.45 -10.57 14.61
CA PHE A 90 27.72 -9.56 13.58
C PHE A 90 27.48 -8.12 14.07
N PHE A 91 26.37 -7.89 14.79
CA PHE A 91 26.05 -6.56 15.33
C PHE A 91 26.88 -6.19 16.58
N HIS A 92 27.49 -7.16 17.27
CA HIS A 92 28.41 -6.91 18.39
C HIS A 92 29.83 -6.53 17.93
N GLU A 93 30.22 -6.84 16.69
CA GLU A 93 31.56 -6.61 16.13
C GLU A 93 31.65 -5.28 15.34
N THR A 94 30.50 -4.63 15.10
CA THR A 94 30.37 -3.37 14.34
C THR A 94 30.18 -2.13 15.22
N HIS A 95 30.46 -2.25 16.53
CA HIS A 95 30.59 -1.17 17.51
C HIS A 95 31.93 -1.30 18.23
#